data_AF-A0A2M9ZAP0-F1
#
_entry.id   AF-A0A2M9ZAP0-F1
#
_cell.length_a   1.000
_cell.length_b   1.000
_cell.length_c   1.000
_cell.angle_alpha   90.00
_cell.angle_beta   90.00
_cell.angle_gamma   90.00
#
_symmetry.space_group_name_H-M   'P 1'
#
loop_
_entity.id
_entity.type
_entity.pdbx_description
1 polymer ?
#
loop_
_entity_poly.entity_id
_entity_poly.type
_entity_poly.pdbx_seq_one_letter_code
_entity_poly.pdbx_strand_id
1 'polypeptide(L)'
;MNWNLTKWILLSIATLFTISLAYLVTPPLSENFDLVGAFGGGFANPFSSGYALDVIYTWCALAIWVSYEAKVKGIKNGWISLVLGVVPGVAVGLVFYIILREKQMDKIR
;
A
#
# COMPACT_ATOMS: atom_id res chain seq x y z
N MET A 1 17.10 -11.67 -0.18
CA MET A 1 16.41 -10.91 0.89
C MET A 1 15.73 -11.93 1.79
N ASN A 2 15.86 -11.83 3.11
CA ASN A 2 15.30 -12.83 4.04
C ASN A 2 13.77 -12.60 4.21
N TRP A 3 12.98 -13.68 4.19
CA TRP A 3 11.54 -13.63 4.45
C TRP A 3 11.21 -13.04 5.81
N ASN A 4 11.93 -13.45 6.87
CA ASN A 4 11.68 -12.95 8.23
C ASN A 4 11.88 -11.44 8.31
N LEU A 5 12.95 -10.93 7.68
CA LEU A 5 13.19 -9.48 7.61
C LEU A 5 12.08 -8.76 6.85
N THR A 6 11.69 -9.28 5.68
CA THR A 6 10.63 -8.69 4.84
C THR A 6 9.30 -8.66 5.58
N LYS A 7 8.94 -9.75 6.26
CA LYS A 7 7.76 -9.85 7.11
C LYS A 7 7.76 -8.76 8.18
N TRP A 8 8.87 -8.58 8.91
CA TRP A 8 8.95 -7.54 9.94
C TRP A 8 8.82 -6.13 9.36
N ILE A 9 9.43 -5.84 8.22
CA ILE A 9 9.28 -4.54 7.55
C ILE A 9 7.81 -4.29 7.18
N LEU A 10 7.12 -5.27 6.60
CA LEU A 10 5.71 -5.15 6.25
C LEU A 10 4.82 -4.95 7.48
N LEU A 11 5.08 -5.67 8.57
CA LEU A 11 4.37 -5.49 9.84
C LEU A 11 4.59 -4.10 10.43
N SER A 12 5.82 -3.58 10.37
CA SER A 12 6.13 -2.21 10.82
C SER A 12 5.37 -1.18 10.00
N ILE A 13 5.30 -1.34 8.66
CA ILE A 13 4.52 -0.44 7.79
C ILE A 13 3.05 -0.46 8.16
N ALA A 14 2.44 -1.64 8.32
CA ALA A 14 1.04 -1.76 8.72
C ALA A 14 0.77 -1.13 10.09
N THR A 15 1.68 -1.31 11.04
CA THR A 15 1.58 -0.74 12.38
C THR A 15 1.69 0.79 12.35
N LEU A 16 2.70 1.32 11.64
CA LEU A 16 2.91 2.76 11.49
C LEU A 16 1.74 3.44 10.77
N PHE A 17 1.21 2.82 9.71
CA PHE A 17 0.00 3.28 9.05
C PHE A 17 -1.17 3.35 10.01
N THR A 18 -1.44 2.27 10.75
CA THR A 18 -2.57 2.19 11.68
C THR A 18 -2.49 3.27 12.76
N ILE A 19 -1.32 3.46 13.35
CA ILE A 19 -1.08 4.51 14.36
C ILE A 19 -1.28 5.90 13.75
N SER A 20 -0.72 6.14 12.56
CA SER A 20 -0.80 7.43 11.87
C SER A 20 -2.23 7.78 11.47
N LEU A 21 -2.98 6.80 10.95
CA LEU A 21 -4.39 6.93 10.61
C LEU A 21 -5.22 7.23 11.85
N ALA A 22 -5.02 6.46 12.94
CA ALA A 22 -5.74 6.69 14.18
C ALA A 22 -5.45 8.08 14.75
N TYR A 23 -4.18 8.51 14.76
CA TYR A 23 -3.79 9.84 15.23
C TYR A 23 -4.48 10.97 14.43
N LEU A 24 -4.59 10.80 13.11
CA LEU A 24 -5.12 11.83 12.22
C LEU A 24 -6.66 11.86 12.17
N VAL A 25 -7.29 10.69 12.20
CA VAL A 25 -8.73 10.52 11.97
C VAL A 25 -9.53 10.46 13.28
N THR A 26 -8.93 10.01 14.39
CA THR A 26 -9.67 9.88 15.67
C THR A 26 -10.08 11.22 16.27
N PRO A 27 -9.22 12.26 16.37
CA PRO A 27 -9.63 13.56 16.92
C PRO A 27 -10.87 14.16 16.25
N PRO A 28 -10.92 14.35 14.92
CA PRO A 28 -12.10 14.94 14.25
C PRO A 28 -13.33 14.04 14.34
N LEU A 29 -13.15 12.71 14.40
CA LEU A 29 -14.25 11.76 14.56
C LEU A 29 -14.84 11.76 15.99
N SER A 30 -14.02 12.12 16.99
CA SER A 30 -14.45 12.21 18.38
C SER A 30 -15.26 13.48 18.69
N GLU A 31 -15.07 14.55 17.92
CA GLU A 31 -15.81 15.81 18.08
C GLU A 31 -17.27 15.67 17.61
N ASN A 32 -17.48 15.01 16.47
CA ASN A 32 -18.79 14.66 15.96
C ASN A 32 -18.73 13.23 15.47
N PHE A 33 -19.35 12.30 16.21
CA PHE A 33 -19.38 10.89 15.86
C PHE A 33 -20.35 10.62 14.69
N ASP A 34 -20.00 11.15 13.52
CA ASP A 34 -20.71 10.98 12.26
C ASP A 34 -19.80 10.26 11.27
N LEU A 35 -19.93 8.93 11.24
CA LEU A 35 -19.16 8.08 10.33
C LEU A 35 -19.52 8.36 8.87
N VAL A 36 -20.79 8.62 8.57
CA VAL A 36 -21.25 8.84 7.19
C VAL A 36 -20.73 10.18 6.68
N GLY A 37 -20.78 11.22 7.51
CA GLY A 37 -20.17 12.51 7.25
C GLY A 37 -18.65 12.44 7.13
N ALA A 38 -17.96 11.64 7.94
CA ALA A 38 -16.51 11.43 7.84
C ALA A 38 -16.10 10.76 6.53
N PHE A 39 -16.86 9.76 6.07
CA PHE A 39 -16.64 9.13 4.76
C PHE A 39 -16.93 10.10 3.61
N GLY A 40 -18.04 10.85 3.66
CA GLY A 40 -18.36 11.88 2.66
C GLY A 40 -17.37 13.05 2.64
N GLY A 41 -16.79 13.34 3.80
CA GLY A 41 -15.73 14.32 4.02
C GLY A 41 -14.35 13.83 3.61
N GLY A 42 -14.21 12.65 2.99
CA GLY A 42 -12.93 12.10 2.53
C GLY A 42 -12.15 12.98 1.56
N PHE A 43 -12.78 14.01 0.99
CA PHE A 43 -12.13 15.03 0.16
C PHE A 43 -11.87 16.35 0.90
N ALA A 44 -12.28 16.45 2.15
CA ALA A 44 -12.04 17.56 3.07
C ALA A 44 -10.96 17.18 4.11
N ASN A 45 -10.15 18.16 4.49
CA ASN A 45 -9.15 18.01 5.55
C ASN A 45 -9.88 17.87 6.89
N PRO A 46 -9.57 16.89 7.77
CA PRO A 46 -8.41 15.98 7.79
C PRO A 46 -8.58 14.55 7.24
N PHE A 47 -9.78 14.14 6.83
CA PHE A 47 -10.00 12.79 6.31
C PHE A 47 -9.27 12.52 4.99
N SER A 48 -9.14 13.53 4.12
CA SER A 48 -8.35 13.43 2.88
C SER A 48 -6.87 13.12 3.10
N SER A 49 -6.29 13.64 4.18
CA SER A 49 -4.93 13.31 4.60
C SER A 49 -4.81 11.84 5.03
N GLY A 50 -5.87 11.26 5.61
CA GLY A 50 -5.93 9.83 5.94
C GLY A 50 -5.90 8.95 4.69
N TYR A 51 -6.67 9.30 3.66
CA TYR A 51 -6.64 8.63 2.35
C TYR A 51 -5.28 8.76 1.66
N ALA A 52 -4.65 9.95 1.72
CA ALA A 52 -3.32 10.13 1.16
C ALA A 52 -2.27 9.26 1.87
N LEU A 53 -2.34 9.13 3.20
CA LEU A 53 -1.48 8.22 3.95
C LEU A 53 -1.68 6.77 3.51
N ASP A 54 -2.93 6.30 3.38
CA ASP A 54 -3.22 4.94 2.91
C ASP A 54 -2.56 4.65 1.56
N VAL A 55 -2.68 5.57 0.60
CA VAL A 55 -2.04 5.47 -0.71
C VAL A 55 -0.51 5.34 -0.59
N ILE A 56 0.13 6.19 0.22
CA ILE A 56 1.59 6.18 0.41
C ILE A 56 2.05 4.89 1.07
N TYR A 57 1.43 4.49 2.17
CA TYR A 57 1.81 3.28 2.91
C TYR A 57 1.58 2.01 2.08
N THR A 58 0.47 1.94 1.32
CA THR A 58 0.20 0.83 0.40
C THR A 58 1.22 0.78 -0.74
N TRP A 59 1.62 1.93 -1.28
CA TRP A 59 2.69 1.99 -2.29
C TRP A 59 4.03 1.48 -1.73
N CYS A 60 4.40 1.90 -0.52
CA CYS A 60 5.60 1.42 0.16
C CYS A 60 5.58 -0.09 0.38
N ALA A 61 4.45 -0.64 0.84
CA ALA A 61 4.27 -2.08 1.01
C ALA A 61 4.44 -2.82 -0.33
N LEU A 62 3.84 -2.30 -1.41
CA LEU A 62 3.99 -2.84 -2.76
C LEU A 62 5.47 -2.79 -3.21
N ALA A 63 6.19 -1.69 -2.99
CA ALA A 63 7.60 -1.55 -3.34
C ALA A 63 8.49 -2.59 -2.65
N ILE A 64 8.26 -2.85 -1.37
CA ILE A 64 8.98 -3.88 -0.62
C ILE A 64 8.66 -5.27 -1.14
N TRP A 65 7.38 -5.55 -1.40
CA TRP A 65 6.93 -6.83 -1.92
C TRP A 65 7.53 -7.13 -3.30
N VAL A 66 7.45 -6.18 -4.22
CA VAL A 66 8.04 -6.27 -5.57
C VAL A 66 9.54 -6.52 -5.49
N SER A 67 10.24 -5.79 -4.62
CA SER A 67 11.68 -5.94 -4.40
C SER A 67 12.06 -7.30 -3.80
N TYR A 68 11.21 -7.83 -2.92
CA TYR A 68 11.39 -9.15 -2.33
C TYR A 68 11.24 -10.27 -3.37
N GLU A 69 10.15 -10.26 -4.11
CA GLU A 69 9.89 -11.28 -5.14
C GLU A 69 10.90 -11.20 -6.29
N ALA A 70 11.37 -10.01 -6.67
CA ALA A 70 12.45 -9.87 -7.64
C ALA A 70 13.74 -10.60 -7.19
N LYS A 71 14.07 -10.52 -5.89
CA LYS A 71 15.28 -11.15 -5.33
C LYS A 71 15.12 -12.64 -5.04
N VAL A 72 13.94 -13.09 -4.61
CA VAL A 72 13.72 -14.49 -4.16
C VAL A 72 13.19 -15.37 -5.27
N LYS A 73 12.31 -14.85 -6.12
CA LYS A 73 11.64 -15.59 -7.20
C LYS A 73 12.13 -15.19 -8.59
N GLY A 74 13.02 -14.20 -8.69
CA GLY A 74 13.56 -13.74 -9.97
C GLY A 74 12.54 -13.05 -10.87
N ILE A 75 11.44 -12.51 -10.31
CA ILE A 75 10.41 -11.82 -11.08
C ILE A 75 11.01 -10.59 -11.77
N LYS A 76 10.96 -10.56 -13.10
CA LYS A 76 11.50 -9.48 -13.94
C LYS A 76 10.44 -8.42 -14.20
N ASN A 77 10.89 -7.20 -14.47
CA ASN A 77 10.06 -6.05 -14.85
C ASN A 77 9.03 -5.58 -13.80
N GLY A 78 9.14 -6.04 -12.55
CA GLY A 78 8.28 -5.61 -11.46
C GLY A 78 8.35 -4.10 -11.19
N TRP A 79 9.47 -3.43 -11.50
CA TRP A 79 9.60 -1.97 -11.33
C TRP A 79 8.52 -1.16 -12.10
N ILE A 80 7.97 -1.69 -13.19
CA ILE A 80 6.88 -1.05 -13.95
C ILE A 80 5.64 -0.89 -13.05
N SER A 81 5.36 -1.85 -12.16
CA SER A 81 4.24 -1.72 -11.21
C SER A 81 4.44 -0.58 -10.22
N LEU A 82 5.69 -0.26 -9.87
CA LEU A 82 6.00 0.83 -8.96
C LEU A 82 5.76 2.18 -9.62
N VAL A 83 6.17 2.32 -10.88
CA VAL A 83 5.87 3.51 -11.70
C VAL A 83 4.37 3.70 -11.86
N LEU A 84 3.66 2.63 -12.26
CA LEU A 84 2.20 2.64 -12.37
C LEU A 84 1.52 2.94 -11.02
N GLY A 85 2.14 2.51 -9.92
CA GLY A 85 1.67 2.78 -8.57
C GLY A 85 1.78 4.24 -8.15
N VAL A 86 2.69 5.02 -8.75
CA VAL A 86 2.77 6.47 -8.56
C VAL A 86 1.80 7.19 -9.49
N VAL A 87 1.79 6.82 -10.79
CA VAL A 87 0.87 7.37 -11.80
C VAL A 87 0.47 6.24 -12.76
N PRO A 88 -0.83 5.90 -12.91
CA PRO A 88 -2.01 6.62 -12.40
C PRO A 88 -2.39 6.33 -10.94
N GLY A 89 -1.81 5.31 -10.29
CA GLY A 89 -2.06 5.03 -8.87
C GLY A 89 -1.85 3.59 -8.45
N VAL A 90 -1.75 3.36 -7.14
CA VAL A 90 -1.35 2.09 -6.52
C VAL A 90 -2.21 0.90 -6.94
N ALA A 91 -3.52 1.12 -7.14
CA ALA A 91 -4.43 0.07 -7.62
C ALA A 91 -4.01 -0.49 -8.99
N VAL A 92 -3.64 0.39 -9.93
CA VAL A 92 -3.18 -0.02 -11.27
C VAL A 92 -1.84 -0.71 -11.19
N GLY A 93 -0.92 -0.16 -10.38
CA GLY A 93 0.38 -0.80 -10.11
C GLY A 93 0.22 -2.22 -9.54
N LEU A 94 -0.60 -2.40 -8.51
CA LEU A 94 -0.85 -3.69 -7.87
C LEU A 94 -1.46 -4.71 -8.85
N VAL A 95 -2.51 -4.34 -9.58
CA VAL A 95 -3.17 -5.23 -10.55
C VAL A 95 -2.19 -5.66 -11.64
N PHE A 96 -1.43 -4.70 -12.19
CA PHE A 96 -0.39 -5.02 -13.16
C PHE A 96 0.64 -6.00 -12.58
N TYR A 97 1.08 -5.77 -11.34
CA TYR A 97 2.05 -6.63 -10.69
C TYR A 97 1.54 -8.06 -10.52
N ILE A 98 0.28 -8.23 -10.10
CA ILE A 98 -0.37 -9.55 -9.95
C ILE A 98 -0.37 -10.31 -11.29
N ILE A 99 -0.77 -9.65 -12.38
CA ILE A 99 -0.80 -10.29 -13.70
C ILE A 99 0.63 -10.67 -14.15
N LEU A 100 1.60 -9.78 -13.93
CA LEU A 100 2.99 -9.99 -14.30
C LEU A 100 3.62 -11.18 -13.55
N ARG A 101 3.39 -11.26 -12.23
CA ARG A 101 3.98 -12.32 -11.39
C ARG A 101 3.38 -13.68 -11.71
N GLU A 102 2.07 -13.80 -11.94
CA GLU A 102 1.42 -15.07 -12.29
C GLU A 102 1.99 -15.63 -13.60
N LYS A 103 2.10 -14.79 -14.65
CA LYS A 103 2.69 -15.18 -15.95
C LYS A 103 4.13 -15.69 -15.87
N GLN A 104 4.89 -15.26 -14.87
CA GLN A 104 6.28 -15.68 -14.70
C GLN A 104 6.41 -16.88 -13.77
N MET A 105 5.56 -16.98 -12.75
CA MET A 105 5.49 -18.15 -11.89
C MET A 105 5.05 -19.40 -12.64
N ASP A 106 4.11 -19.27 -13.59
CA ASP A 106 3.68 -20.38 -14.46
C ASP A 106 4.80 -20.95 -15.34
N LYS A 107 5.81 -20.14 -15.68
CA LYS A 107 6.97 -20.58 -16.48
C LYS A 107 8.06 -21.26 -15.65
N ILE A 108 8.00 -21.11 -14.32
CA ILE A 108 8.96 -21.68 -13.38
C ILE A 108 8.47 -23.05 -12.85
N ARG A 109 7.18 -23.33 -13.00
CA ARG A 109 6.51 -24.56 -12.56
C ARG A 109 6.52 -25.63 -13.63
#